data_AF-A0A7N2L9J6-F1
#
_entry.id   AF-A0A7N2L9J6-F1
#
_cell.length_a   1.000
_cell.length_b   1.000
_cell.length_c   1.000
_cell.angle_alpha   90.00
_cell.angle_beta   90.00
_cell.angle_gamma   90.00
#
_symmetry.space_group_name_H-M   'P 1'
#
loop_
_entity.id
_entity.type
_entity.pdbx_description
1 polymer ?
#
loop_
_entity_poly.entity_id
_entity_poly.type
_entity_poly.pdbx_seq_one_letter_code
_entity_poly.pdbx_strand_id
1 'polypeptide(L)'
;MSMMVSMSLTMPSLKVDYYQSTCLSAETIGCYAFVLLDSTLGNPAEKDSPVNNPSLRVGGISYKVPSGRRDGKVSREEEPIQNFPPPNINAQQLDQRFAQKGLSLDEMVTLSGAHSVGRPSTVGIVRNNTRQGETWAYKFAAAMVKMGCVDLLTRSSQDEIRKNCRFVN
;
A
#
# COMPACT_ATOMS: atom_id res chain seq x y z
N MET A 1 13.91 -30.09 20.53
CA MET A 1 14.79 -29.11 19.86
C MET A 1 14.15 -28.76 18.53
N SER A 2 13.29 -27.74 18.51
CA SER A 2 12.79 -27.14 17.27
C SER A 2 12.75 -25.64 17.56
N MET A 3 13.66 -24.92 16.94
CA MET A 3 13.84 -23.50 17.15
C MET A 3 12.59 -22.78 16.66
N MET A 4 11.85 -22.18 17.59
CA MET A 4 11.03 -21.02 17.28
C MET A 4 11.99 -19.95 16.76
N VAL A 5 12.12 -19.82 15.44
CA VAL A 5 12.63 -18.58 14.87
C VAL A 5 11.54 -17.55 15.12
N SER A 6 11.64 -16.90 16.28
CA SER A 6 11.06 -15.60 16.49
C SER A 6 11.62 -14.69 15.40
N MET A 7 10.87 -14.54 14.30
CA MET A 7 11.01 -13.38 13.43
C MET A 7 10.53 -12.19 14.24
N SER A 8 11.36 -11.75 15.18
CA SER A 8 11.36 -10.39 15.66
C SER A 8 11.72 -9.55 14.44
N LEU A 9 10.72 -9.16 13.66
CA LEU A 9 10.83 -8.03 12.76
C LEU A 9 10.97 -6.80 13.67
N THR A 10 12.17 -6.55 14.19
CA THR A 10 12.55 -5.21 14.59
C THR A 10 12.45 -4.38 13.32
N MET A 11 11.32 -3.71 13.08
CA MET A 11 11.14 -2.76 11.98
C MET A 11 12.05 -1.56 12.24
N PRO A 12 13.22 -1.42 11.59
CA PRO A 12 14.10 -0.32 11.91
C PRO A 12 13.96 0.70 10.79
N SER A 13 12.81 1.40 10.65
CA SER A 13 12.76 2.66 9.87
C SER A 13 11.42 3.37 9.63
N LEU A 14 10.29 2.70 9.43
CA LEU A 14 9.03 3.41 9.19
C LEU A 14 8.30 3.71 10.49
N LYS A 15 7.79 4.92 10.62
CA LYS A 15 7.04 5.36 11.80
C LYS A 15 5.80 6.12 11.38
N VAL A 16 4.72 5.89 12.11
CA VAL A 16 3.60 6.81 12.11
C VAL A 16 4.08 8.14 12.69
N ASP A 17 3.60 9.25 12.12
CA ASP A 17 3.96 10.60 12.53
C ASP A 17 5.48 10.92 12.31
N TYR A 18 6.15 10.22 11.39
CA TYR A 18 7.59 10.38 11.09
C TYR A 18 8.00 11.82 10.75
N TYR A 19 7.15 12.55 10.03
CA TYR A 19 7.40 13.93 9.60
C TYR A 19 6.83 14.97 10.55
N GLN A 20 6.21 14.57 11.67
CA GLN A 20 5.50 15.50 12.56
C GLN A 20 6.37 16.66 13.06
N SER A 21 7.66 16.43 13.31
CA SER A 21 8.60 17.45 13.79
C SER A 21 9.34 18.21 12.69
N THR A 22 9.39 17.68 11.46
CA THR A 22 10.19 18.24 10.36
C THR A 22 9.34 18.87 9.26
N CYS A 23 8.15 18.33 9.02
CA CYS A 23 7.23 18.76 7.96
C CYS A 23 5.79 18.34 8.32
N LEU A 24 5.16 19.08 9.24
CA LEU A 24 3.82 18.77 9.74
C LEU A 24 2.76 18.72 8.63
N SER A 25 2.90 19.52 7.58
CA SER A 25 1.99 19.49 6.43
C SER A 25 2.06 18.16 5.66
N ALA A 26 3.21 17.48 5.64
CA ALA A 26 3.34 16.16 5.03
C ALA A 26 2.56 15.08 5.80
N GLU A 27 2.42 15.22 7.13
CA GLU A 27 1.58 14.33 7.93
C GLU A 27 0.09 14.52 7.61
N THR A 28 -0.36 15.76 7.53
CA THR A 28 -1.78 16.07 7.30
C THR A 28 -2.22 15.77 5.87
N ILE A 29 -1.34 15.94 4.88
CA ILE A 29 -1.67 15.76 3.45
C ILE A 29 -1.40 14.33 2.97
N GLY A 30 -0.41 13.63 3.55
CA GLY A 30 0.13 12.39 2.98
C GLY A 30 0.06 11.13 3.85
N CYS A 31 -0.23 11.20 5.15
CA CYS A 31 -0.05 10.05 6.06
C CYS A 31 -1.32 9.30 6.46
N TYR A 32 -2.49 9.76 6.02
CA TYR A 32 -3.68 8.92 5.97
C TYR A 32 -3.79 8.31 4.58
N ALA A 33 -3.64 6.98 4.50
CA ALA A 33 -4.11 6.28 3.32
C ALA A 33 -5.63 6.26 3.41
N PHE A 34 -6.24 7.31 2.86
CA PHE A 34 -7.52 7.10 2.22
C PHE A 34 -7.22 6.40 0.91
N VAL A 35 -8.08 5.46 0.50
CA VAL A 35 -7.91 4.70 -0.75
C VAL A 35 -7.61 5.61 -1.94
N LEU A 36 -7.99 6.90 -1.92
CA LEU A 36 -7.47 7.92 -2.83
C LEU A 36 -7.33 9.29 -2.12
N LEU A 37 -6.17 9.95 -2.21
CA LEU A 37 -5.91 11.26 -1.56
C LEU A 37 -6.95 12.33 -1.91
N ASP A 38 -7.14 13.32 -1.03
CA ASP A 38 -7.98 14.49 -1.36
C ASP A 38 -7.29 15.41 -2.37
N SER A 39 -8.07 15.96 -3.32
CA SER A 39 -7.58 17.01 -4.21
C SER A 39 -7.12 18.22 -3.42
N THR A 40 -6.00 18.80 -3.86
CA THR A 40 -5.56 20.12 -3.37
C THR A 40 -5.84 21.18 -4.43
N LEU A 41 -5.76 22.45 -4.04
CA LEU A 41 -5.94 23.55 -4.99
C LEU A 41 -4.92 23.43 -6.14
N GLY A 42 -5.42 23.22 -7.36
CA GLY A 42 -4.59 23.07 -8.56
C GLY A 42 -4.04 21.67 -8.83
N ASN A 43 -4.21 20.70 -7.91
CA ASN A 43 -3.79 19.30 -8.13
C ASN A 43 -4.96 18.35 -7.87
N PRO A 44 -5.71 17.97 -8.93
CA PRO A 44 -6.73 16.95 -8.81
C PRO A 44 -6.09 15.63 -8.37
N ALA A 45 -6.54 15.10 -7.24
CA ALA A 45 -6.12 13.79 -6.78
C ALA A 45 -6.83 12.71 -7.59
N GLU A 46 -6.24 11.51 -7.62
CA GLU A 46 -6.80 10.34 -8.30
C GLU A 46 -8.25 10.06 -7.89
N LYS A 47 -8.64 10.43 -6.65
CA LYS A 47 -10.01 10.31 -6.12
C LYS A 47 -11.07 10.96 -7.01
N ASP A 48 -10.72 12.08 -7.63
CA ASP A 48 -11.65 12.90 -8.41
C ASP A 48 -11.60 12.55 -9.91
N SER A 49 -10.84 11.51 -10.28
CA SER A 49 -10.83 10.97 -11.64
C SER A 49 -12.22 10.39 -11.99
N PRO A 50 -12.75 10.66 -13.20
CA PRO A 50 -14.08 10.16 -13.62
C PRO A 50 -14.24 8.64 -13.48
N VAL A 51 -13.16 7.87 -13.64
CA VAL A 51 -13.15 6.40 -13.51
C VAL A 51 -13.46 5.92 -12.09
N ASN A 52 -13.26 6.76 -11.07
CA ASN A 52 -13.47 6.43 -9.67
C ASN A 52 -14.88 6.79 -9.17
N ASN A 53 -15.75 7.37 -10.01
CA ASN A 53 -17.15 7.63 -9.73
C ASN A 53 -18.04 6.55 -10.39
N PRO A 54 -18.89 5.79 -9.67
CA PRO A 54 -19.34 5.94 -8.27
C PRO A 54 -18.65 5.00 -7.26
N SER A 55 -17.66 4.23 -7.71
CA SER A 55 -17.02 3.16 -6.94
C SER A 55 -16.31 3.62 -5.68
N LEU A 56 -15.81 4.85 -5.65
CA LEU A 56 -14.99 5.37 -4.57
C LEU A 56 -15.75 5.91 -3.36
N ARG A 57 -16.97 6.41 -3.55
CA ARG A 57 -17.78 7.01 -2.46
C ARG A 57 -18.32 5.96 -1.46
N VAL A 58 -17.84 4.73 -1.57
CA VAL A 58 -18.40 3.56 -0.91
C VAL A 58 -17.26 2.84 -0.20
N GLY A 59 -17.14 3.03 1.11
CA GLY A 59 -16.37 2.14 1.98
C GLY A 59 -15.48 2.78 3.04
N GLY A 60 -15.04 4.03 2.86
CA GLY A 60 -14.45 4.84 3.95
C GLY A 60 -13.27 4.22 4.72
N ILE A 61 -12.45 3.37 4.09
CA ILE A 61 -11.29 2.76 4.74
C ILE A 61 -10.22 3.84 4.94
N SER A 62 -9.90 4.13 6.20
CA SER A 62 -8.87 5.09 6.59
C SER A 62 -7.95 4.45 7.63
N TYR A 63 -6.64 4.56 7.41
CA TYR A 63 -5.62 4.09 8.34
C TYR A 63 -4.37 4.96 8.26
N LYS A 64 -3.62 5.02 9.37
CA LYS A 64 -2.33 5.70 9.42
C LYS A 64 -1.28 4.89 8.66
N VAL A 65 -0.55 5.55 7.77
CA VAL A 65 0.54 4.95 6.99
C VAL A 65 1.86 5.24 7.69
N PRO A 66 2.65 4.21 8.05
CA PRO A 66 4.02 4.42 8.48
C PRO A 66 4.85 5.08 7.36
N SER A 67 5.49 6.20 7.69
CA SER A 67 6.27 7.05 6.78
C SER A 67 7.76 6.99 7.09
N GLY A 68 8.59 7.55 6.20
CA GLY A 68 10.05 7.57 6.34
C GLY A 68 10.81 6.74 5.30
N ARG A 69 10.14 6.22 4.26
CA ARG A 69 10.81 5.58 3.11
C ARG A 69 11.68 6.61 2.38
N ARG A 70 12.79 6.13 1.84
CA ARG A 70 13.71 6.89 1.00
C ARG A 70 13.68 6.39 -0.43
N ASP A 71 14.07 7.24 -1.36
CA ASP A 71 14.09 6.93 -2.78
C ASP A 71 15.37 6.16 -3.14
N GLY A 72 15.24 5.08 -3.91
CA GLY A 72 16.41 4.39 -4.48
C GLY A 72 17.08 5.22 -5.57
N LYS A 73 18.34 4.93 -5.90
CA LYS A 73 19.09 5.64 -6.97
C LYS A 73 19.13 4.91 -8.31
N VAL A 74 18.57 3.71 -8.38
CA VAL A 74 18.60 2.85 -9.57
C VAL A 74 17.21 2.30 -9.81
N SER A 75 16.79 2.28 -11.07
CA SER A 75 15.63 1.54 -11.54
C SER A 75 16.11 0.40 -12.43
N ARG A 76 15.54 -0.79 -12.26
CA ARG A 76 15.88 -1.97 -13.07
C ARG A 76 14.62 -2.47 -13.76
N GLU A 77 14.66 -2.57 -15.08
CA GLU A 77 13.48 -2.96 -15.87
C GLU A 77 13.03 -4.40 -15.61
N GLU A 78 13.93 -5.24 -15.10
CA GLU A 78 13.65 -6.64 -14.82
C GLU A 78 12.87 -6.83 -13.50
N GLU A 79 12.92 -5.86 -12.59
CA GLU A 79 12.26 -5.96 -11.28
C GLU A 79 10.74 -6.10 -11.39
N PRO A 80 10.01 -5.30 -12.19
CA PRO A 80 8.58 -5.50 -12.40
C PRO A 80 8.24 -6.89 -12.95
N ILE A 81 8.99 -7.38 -13.95
CA ILE A 81 8.74 -8.67 -14.60
C ILE A 81 8.90 -9.83 -13.60
N GLN A 82 9.88 -9.74 -12.70
CA GLN A 82 10.16 -10.78 -11.73
C GLN A 82 9.22 -10.75 -10.52
N ASN A 83 8.76 -9.56 -10.11
CA ASN A 83 8.05 -9.36 -8.86
C ASN A 83 6.53 -9.21 -9.01
N PHE A 84 6.00 -8.92 -10.21
CA PHE A 84 4.57 -8.70 -10.38
C PHE A 84 3.86 -9.97 -10.85
N PRO A 85 2.74 -10.36 -10.23
CA PRO A 85 1.94 -11.49 -10.69
C PRO A 85 1.21 -11.12 -12.00
N PRO A 86 1.37 -11.89 -13.09
CA PRO A 86 0.59 -11.65 -14.30
C PRO A 86 -0.87 -12.09 -14.12
N PRO A 87 -1.82 -11.52 -14.89
CA PRO A 87 -3.26 -11.72 -14.64
C PRO A 87 -3.78 -13.13 -14.97
N ASN A 88 -2.96 -13.97 -15.61
CA ASN A 88 -3.33 -15.30 -16.09
C ASN A 88 -2.77 -16.46 -15.24
N ILE A 89 -2.16 -16.18 -14.09
CA ILE A 89 -1.69 -17.22 -13.17
C ILE A 89 -2.83 -17.77 -12.32
N ASN A 90 -2.67 -19.01 -11.84
CA ASN A 90 -3.65 -19.60 -10.93
C ASN A 90 -3.45 -19.14 -9.47
N ALA A 91 -4.43 -19.45 -8.61
CA ALA A 91 -4.42 -19.03 -7.21
C ALA A 91 -3.21 -19.56 -6.41
N GLN A 92 -2.73 -20.78 -6.70
CA GLN A 92 -1.56 -21.36 -6.01
C GLN A 92 -0.27 -20.62 -6.39
N GLN A 93 -0.12 -20.26 -7.67
CA GLN A 93 1.00 -19.46 -8.13
C GLN A 93 0.95 -18.04 -7.56
N LEU A 94 -0.24 -17.45 -7.46
CA LEU A 94 -0.43 -16.14 -6.84
C LEU A 94 -0.04 -16.15 -5.35
N ASP A 95 -0.46 -17.17 -4.61
CA ASP A 95 -0.08 -17.37 -3.21
C ASP A 95 1.44 -17.46 -3.03
N GLN A 96 2.11 -18.26 -3.86
CA GLN A 96 3.57 -18.37 -3.84
C GLN A 96 4.27 -17.03 -4.09
N ARG A 97 3.75 -16.19 -4.98
CA ARG A 97 4.31 -14.86 -5.28
C ARG A 97 4.14 -13.90 -4.09
N PHE A 98 2.98 -13.93 -3.43
CA PHE A 98 2.74 -13.13 -2.22
C PHE A 98 3.61 -13.61 -1.05
N ALA A 99 3.75 -14.93 -0.88
CA ALA A 99 4.62 -15.53 0.13
C ALA A 99 6.09 -15.14 -0.04
N GLN A 100 6.59 -15.00 -1.28
CA GLN A 100 7.94 -14.48 -1.57
C GLN A 100 8.15 -13.04 -1.07
N LYS A 101 7.07 -12.26 -0.90
CA LYS A 101 7.09 -10.91 -0.32
C LYS A 101 6.72 -10.90 1.18
N GLY A 102 6.66 -12.06 1.82
CA GLY A 102 6.30 -12.19 3.24
C GLY A 102 4.82 -11.95 3.54
N LEU A 103 3.96 -12.00 2.51
CA LEU A 103 2.51 -11.88 2.65
C LEU A 103 1.87 -13.27 2.72
N SER A 104 0.92 -13.45 3.62
CA SER A 104 0.17 -14.69 3.81
C SER A 104 -0.95 -14.84 2.78
N LEU A 105 -1.49 -16.06 2.65
CA LEU A 105 -2.66 -16.33 1.83
C LEU A 105 -3.88 -15.46 2.19
N ASP A 106 -4.13 -15.23 3.48
CA ASP A 106 -5.23 -14.36 3.94
C ASP A 106 -5.02 -12.90 3.48
N GLU A 107 -3.77 -12.41 3.52
CA GLU A 107 -3.41 -11.09 3.01
C GLU A 107 -3.52 -11.03 1.48
N MET A 108 -3.13 -12.09 0.74
CA MET A 108 -3.33 -12.18 -0.71
C MET A 108 -4.81 -12.07 -1.08
N VAL A 109 -5.69 -12.85 -0.43
CA VAL A 109 -7.14 -12.80 -0.66
C VAL A 109 -7.69 -11.42 -0.30
N THR A 110 -7.29 -10.88 0.84
CA THR A 110 -7.73 -9.58 1.34
C THR A 110 -7.36 -8.46 0.35
N LEU A 111 -6.11 -8.41 -0.09
CA LEU A 111 -5.58 -7.40 -1.01
C LEU A 111 -6.17 -7.53 -2.41
N SER A 112 -6.48 -8.75 -2.87
CA SER A 112 -7.21 -8.98 -4.12
C SER A 112 -8.60 -8.33 -4.14
N GLY A 113 -9.17 -8.05 -2.95
CA GLY A 113 -10.39 -7.25 -2.80
C GLY A 113 -10.29 -5.83 -3.37
N ALA A 114 -9.09 -5.29 -3.55
CA ALA A 114 -8.87 -3.99 -4.20
C ALA A 114 -9.46 -3.93 -5.63
N HIS A 115 -9.54 -5.06 -6.34
CA HIS A 115 -10.18 -5.14 -7.66
C HIS A 115 -11.68 -4.85 -7.65
N SER A 116 -12.31 -4.83 -6.47
CA SER A 116 -13.70 -4.42 -6.31
C SER A 116 -13.86 -2.89 -6.24
N VAL A 117 -12.77 -2.14 -6.08
CA VAL A 117 -12.77 -0.66 -6.10
C VAL A 117 -12.58 -0.20 -7.56
N GLY A 118 -13.13 0.96 -7.93
CA GLY A 118 -12.93 1.53 -9.27
C GLY A 118 -13.95 1.12 -10.36
N ARG A 119 -14.83 0.13 -10.13
CA ARG A 119 -15.84 -0.30 -11.14
C ARG A 119 -17.29 -0.08 -10.68
N PRO A 120 -18.19 0.47 -11.53
CA PRO A 120 -19.60 0.65 -11.18
C PRO A 120 -20.31 -0.65 -10.80
N SER A 121 -19.95 -1.77 -11.43
CA SER A 121 -20.57 -3.08 -11.19
C SER A 121 -20.21 -3.71 -9.84
N THR A 122 -19.10 -3.31 -9.22
CA THR A 122 -18.60 -3.87 -7.95
C THR A 122 -18.91 -2.99 -6.74
N VAL A 123 -19.52 -1.81 -6.94
CA VAL A 123 -19.88 -0.85 -5.87
C VAL A 123 -20.71 -1.51 -4.77
N GLY A 124 -21.67 -2.36 -5.13
CA GLY A 124 -22.52 -3.06 -4.15
C GLY A 124 -21.73 -4.05 -3.29
N ILE A 125 -20.74 -4.71 -3.87
CA ILE A 125 -19.87 -5.67 -3.18
C ILE A 125 -19.00 -4.94 -2.15
N VAL A 126 -18.36 -3.83 -2.55
CA VAL A 126 -17.57 -3.00 -1.63
C VAL A 126 -18.43 -2.50 -0.48
N ARG A 127 -19.64 -1.99 -0.76
CA ARG A 127 -20.58 -1.50 0.25
C ARG A 127 -20.91 -2.57 1.28
N ASN A 128 -21.25 -3.77 0.82
CA ASN A 128 -21.65 -4.87 1.70
C ASN A 128 -20.48 -5.35 2.55
N ASN A 129 -19.29 -5.49 1.96
CA ASN A 129 -18.07 -5.85 2.69
C ASN A 129 -17.73 -4.80 3.76
N THR A 130 -17.91 -3.51 3.48
CA THR A 130 -17.62 -2.44 4.45
C THR A 130 -18.66 -2.32 5.57
N ARG A 131 -19.93 -2.67 5.30
CA ARG A 131 -21.04 -2.52 6.26
C ARG A 131 -21.24 -3.73 7.15
N GLN A 132 -20.99 -4.93 6.65
CA GLN A 132 -21.17 -6.18 7.39
C GLN A 132 -19.84 -6.86 7.76
N GLY A 133 -18.74 -6.40 7.18
CA GLY A 133 -17.41 -6.96 7.36
C GLY A 133 -16.41 -5.92 7.80
N GLU A 134 -16.63 -5.25 8.94
CA GLU A 134 -15.60 -4.44 9.58
C GLU A 134 -14.24 -5.17 9.59
N THR A 135 -14.26 -6.49 9.81
CA THR A 135 -13.10 -7.37 9.68
C THR A 135 -12.37 -7.27 8.33
N TRP A 136 -13.07 -7.19 7.20
CA TRP A 136 -12.43 -7.04 5.90
C TRP A 136 -11.73 -5.68 5.77
N ALA A 137 -12.39 -4.57 6.15
CA ALA A 137 -11.77 -3.24 6.09
C ALA A 137 -10.54 -3.13 6.99
N TYR A 138 -10.61 -3.67 8.22
CA TYR A 138 -9.47 -3.73 9.14
C TYR A 138 -8.35 -4.64 8.63
N LYS A 139 -8.67 -5.84 8.13
CA LYS A 139 -7.67 -6.74 7.51
C LYS A 139 -7.03 -6.09 6.29
N PHE A 140 -7.82 -5.39 5.47
CA PHE A 140 -7.33 -4.70 4.28
C PHE A 140 -6.37 -3.58 4.66
N ALA A 141 -6.74 -2.74 5.62
CA ALA A 141 -5.85 -1.71 6.15
C ALA A 141 -4.53 -2.31 6.70
N ALA A 142 -4.61 -3.37 7.51
CA ALA A 142 -3.43 -4.05 8.05
C ALA A 142 -2.54 -4.66 6.95
N ALA A 143 -3.14 -5.32 5.96
CA ALA A 143 -2.42 -5.91 4.83
C ALA A 143 -1.75 -4.84 3.97
N MET A 144 -2.40 -3.68 3.76
CA MET A 144 -1.82 -2.54 3.04
C MET A 144 -0.65 -1.92 3.81
N VAL A 145 -0.74 -1.78 5.14
CA VAL A 145 0.37 -1.32 5.98
C VAL A 145 1.56 -2.28 5.86
N LYS A 146 1.32 -3.59 5.95
CA LYS A 146 2.37 -4.59 5.81
C LYS A 146 2.99 -4.60 4.41
N MET A 147 2.17 -4.53 3.36
CA MET A 147 2.65 -4.40 1.98
C MET A 147 3.51 -3.15 1.79
N GLY A 148 3.13 -2.02 2.41
CA GLY A 148 3.90 -0.80 2.42
C GLY A 148 5.26 -0.89 3.15
N CYS A 149 5.54 -2.01 3.83
CA CYS A 149 6.80 -2.33 4.50
C CYS A 149 7.62 -3.41 3.78
N VAL A 150 7.23 -3.83 2.58
CA VAL A 150 8.01 -4.78 1.76
C VAL A 150 9.21 -4.06 1.14
N ASP A 151 10.36 -4.74 1.11
CA ASP A 151 11.59 -4.30 0.42
C ASP A 151 12.06 -2.86 0.77
N LEU A 152 11.99 -2.50 2.05
CA LEU A 152 12.30 -1.14 2.53
C LEU A 152 13.79 -0.78 2.43
N LEU A 153 14.08 0.30 1.70
CA LEU A 153 15.38 0.98 1.72
C LEU A 153 15.38 2.07 2.77
N THR A 154 16.10 1.86 3.86
CA THR A 154 16.12 2.84 4.94
C THR A 154 17.52 3.07 5.48
N ARG A 155 18.05 4.24 5.11
CA ARG A 155 19.30 4.84 5.56
C ARG A 155 20.54 4.02 5.20
N SER A 156 20.80 3.90 3.90
CA SER A 156 22.03 3.39 3.30
C SER A 156 22.70 4.44 2.40
N SER A 157 23.94 4.22 1.94
CA SER A 157 24.61 5.07 0.94
C SER A 157 23.91 5.08 -0.43
N GLN A 158 22.98 4.15 -0.65
CA GLN A 158 22.26 3.94 -1.91
C GLN A 158 20.90 4.66 -1.97
N ASP A 159 20.49 5.39 -0.92
CA ASP A 159 19.20 6.08 -0.86
C ASP A 159 19.30 7.61 -0.78
N GLU A 160 18.18 8.29 -1.06
CA GLU A 160 18.06 9.74 -1.00
C GLU A 160 16.63 10.23 -0.75
N ILE A 161 16.44 11.55 -0.64
CA ILE A 161 15.12 12.19 -0.78
C ILE A 161 15.19 13.01 -2.06
N ARG A 162 14.47 12.63 -3.11
CA ARG A 162 14.51 13.30 -4.41
C ARG A 162 13.79 14.64 -4.33
N LYS A 163 14.38 15.67 -4.94
CA LYS A 163 13.69 16.96 -5.16
C LYS A 163 12.72 16.90 -6.34
N ASN A 164 12.97 15.98 -7.27
CA ASN A 164 12.10 15.68 -8.41
C ASN A 164 12.02 14.17 -8.57
N CYS A 165 10.84 13.58 -8.41
CA CYS A 165 10.67 12.13 -8.41
C CYS A 165 11.11 11.44 -9.72
N ARG A 166 11.24 12.19 -10.83
CA ARG A 166 11.68 11.67 -12.14
C ARG A 166 13.19 11.48 -12.27
N PHE A 167 13.99 12.09 -11.40
CA PHE A 167 15.45 12.10 -11.51
C PHE A 167 16.12 11.82 -10.16
N VAL A 168 17.28 11.16 -10.21
CA VAL A 168 18.20 11.04 -9.06
C VAL A 168 18.87 12.40 -8.84
N ASN A 169 19.15 12.77 -7.59
CA ASN A 169 19.77 14.08 -7.28
C ASN A 169 21.22 14.21 -7.76
#